data_AF-A0A367EC46-F1
#
_entry.id   AF-A0A367EC46-F1
#
_cell.length_a   1.000
_cell.length_b   1.000
_cell.length_c   1.000
_cell.angle_alpha   90.00
_cell.angle_beta   90.00
_cell.angle_gamma   90.00
#
_symmetry.space_group_name_H-M   'P 1'
#
loop_
_entity.id
_entity.type
_entity.pdbx_description
1 polymer ?
#
loop_
_entity_poly.entity_id
_entity_poly.type
_entity_poly.pdbx_seq_one_letter_code
_entity_poly.pdbx_strand_id
1 'polypeptide(L)'
;MGKRVEPTGVVGCLVAVVTAAVGFWVWRHGAEPGLRGSFEGERDWSLLYVELPLMLFGTPAVTLAVWRLTGHLLRHRAGRVTRGVLPLAAASVTVTALAWASLLWLDTRVEPFVHPEW
;
A
#
# COMPACT_ATOMS: atom_id res chain seq x y z
N MET A 1 1.18 -34.41 17.51
CA MET A 1 0.89 -33.98 16.12
C MET A 1 1.31 -32.52 15.97
N GLY A 2 2.57 -32.25 15.62
CA GLY A 2 3.07 -30.87 15.51
C GLY A 2 2.53 -30.20 14.24
N LYS A 3 1.71 -29.15 14.38
CA LYS A 3 1.34 -28.27 13.27
C LYS A 3 2.61 -27.64 12.73
N ARG A 4 3.15 -28.15 11.62
CA ARG A 4 4.14 -27.41 10.84
C ARG A 4 3.41 -26.16 10.34
N VAL A 5 3.77 -25.01 10.89
CA VAL A 5 3.35 -23.72 10.35
C VAL A 5 3.83 -23.70 8.90
N GLU A 6 2.91 -23.62 7.93
CA GLU A 6 3.33 -23.43 6.55
C GLU A 6 4.07 -22.09 6.46
N PRO A 7 5.37 -22.08 6.10
CA PRO A 7 6.16 -20.86 6.05
C PRO A 7 5.55 -19.81 5.12
N THR A 8 4.79 -20.26 4.11
CA THR A 8 4.02 -19.42 3.20
C THR A 8 2.96 -18.57 3.90
N GLY A 9 2.31 -19.08 4.94
CA GLY A 9 1.29 -18.34 5.69
C GLY A 9 1.89 -17.17 6.48
N VAL A 10 3.03 -17.41 7.14
CA VAL A 10 3.76 -16.39 7.90
C VAL A 10 4.28 -15.29 6.97
N VAL A 11 4.86 -15.65 5.82
CA VAL A 11 5.34 -14.68 4.83
C VAL A 11 4.19 -13.82 4.30
N GLY A 12 3.02 -14.42 4.02
CA GLY A 12 1.84 -13.66 3.59
C GLY A 12 1.36 -12.66 4.63
N CYS A 13 1.32 -13.05 5.92
CA CYS A 13 0.98 -12.13 7.00
C CYS A 13 2.00 -11.00 7.13
N LEU A 14 3.30 -11.28 7.02
CA LEU A 14 4.33 -10.24 7.06
C LEU A 14 4.19 -9.26 5.90
N VAL A 15 3.97 -9.75 4.66
CA VAL A 15 3.72 -8.90 3.50
C VAL A 15 2.50 -8.00 3.74
N ALA A 16 1.41 -8.56 4.27
CA ALA A 16 0.20 -7.80 4.59
C ALA A 16 0.45 -6.67 5.60
N VAL A 17 1.13 -6.98 6.71
CA VAL A 17 1.42 -6.00 7.77
C VAL A 17 2.35 -4.90 7.27
N VAL A 18 3.42 -5.27 6.56
CA VAL A 18 4.39 -4.29 6.02
C VAL A 18 3.72 -3.36 5.01
N THR A 19 2.93 -3.91 4.08
CA THR A 19 2.25 -3.11 3.05
C THR A 19 1.14 -2.23 3.62
N ALA A 20 0.42 -2.68 4.65
CA ALA A 20 -0.51 -1.84 5.40
C ALA A 20 0.21 -0.70 6.13
N ALA A 21 1.36 -0.96 6.75
CA ALA A 21 2.16 0.06 7.41
C ALA A 21 2.69 1.10 6.41
N VAL A 22 3.11 0.68 5.21
CA VAL A 22 3.50 1.59 4.13
C VAL A 22 2.32 2.46 3.69
N GLY A 23 1.16 1.86 3.42
CA GLY A 23 -0.05 2.61 3.04
C GLY A 23 -0.46 3.64 4.10
N PHE A 24 -0.41 3.26 5.38
CA PHE A 24 -0.66 4.18 6.50
C PHE A 24 0.37 5.31 6.58
N TRP A 25 1.65 5.00 6.37
CA TRP A 25 2.71 5.99 6.41
C TRP A 25 2.60 7.01 5.28
N VAL A 26 2.33 6.55 4.06
CA VAL A 26 2.08 7.41 2.89
C VAL A 26 0.89 8.33 3.14
N TRP A 27 -0.23 7.77 3.60
CA TRP A 27 -1.40 8.57 3.96
C TRP A 27 -1.07 9.62 5.01
N ARG A 28 -0.41 9.23 6.11
CA ARG A 28 -0.07 10.15 7.20
C ARG A 28 0.79 11.31 6.72
N HIS A 29 1.74 11.05 5.84
CA HIS A 29 2.64 12.08 5.34
C HIS A 29 1.97 13.01 4.32
N GLY A 30 1.22 12.46 3.37
CA GLY A 30 0.59 13.25 2.31
C GLY A 30 -0.72 13.94 2.72
N ALA A 31 -1.49 13.40 3.67
CA ALA A 31 -2.80 13.95 4.04
C ALA A 31 -2.74 15.09 5.09
N GLU A 32 -1.58 15.32 5.71
CA GLU A 32 -1.43 16.29 6.80
C GLU A 32 -1.92 17.71 6.45
N PRO A 33 -1.58 18.29 5.28
CA PRO A 33 -2.01 19.66 4.96
C PRO A 33 -3.53 19.78 4.84
N GLY A 34 -4.19 18.86 4.12
CA GLY A 34 -5.64 18.90 3.94
C GLY A 34 -6.45 18.58 5.21
N LEU A 35 -5.85 17.87 6.18
CA LEU A 35 -6.45 17.59 7.48
C LEU A 35 -6.26 18.73 8.50
N ARG A 36 -5.20 19.53 8.38
CA ARG A 36 -5.01 20.73 9.21
C ARG A 36 -6.00 21.83 8.83
N GLY A 37 -6.46 21.83 7.57
CA GLY A 37 -7.45 22.76 7.05
C GLY A 37 -6.84 24.08 6.58
N SER A 38 -7.59 24.85 5.80
CA SER A 38 -7.20 26.19 5.34
C SER A 38 -7.55 27.27 6.37
N PHE A 39 -7.20 28.52 6.06
CA PHE A 39 -7.42 29.70 6.91
C PHE A 39 -8.90 29.90 7.33
N GLU A 40 -9.85 29.32 6.59
CA GLU A 40 -11.29 29.42 6.84
C GLU A 40 -11.87 28.21 7.59
N GLY A 41 -11.03 27.28 8.05
CA GLY A 41 -11.45 26.07 8.75
C GLY A 41 -12.02 24.98 7.83
N GLU A 42 -11.91 25.18 6.53
CA GLU A 42 -12.33 24.23 5.52
C GLU A 42 -11.32 23.07 5.46
N ARG A 43 -11.82 21.84 5.61
CA ARG A 43 -11.02 20.64 5.83
C ARG A 43 -11.59 19.49 5.02
N ASP A 44 -10.72 18.80 4.31
CA ASP A 44 -11.15 17.67 3.49
C ASP A 44 -11.23 16.38 4.33
N TRP A 45 -12.44 16.07 4.80
CA TRP A 45 -12.72 14.84 5.55
C TRP A 45 -12.66 13.58 4.69
N SER A 46 -12.70 13.70 3.36
CA SER A 46 -12.53 12.54 2.48
C SER A 46 -11.13 11.93 2.60
N LEU A 47 -10.12 12.75 2.95
CA LEU A 47 -8.78 12.25 3.28
C LEU A 47 -8.81 11.26 4.45
N LEU A 48 -9.70 11.46 5.42
CA LEU A 48 -9.84 10.56 6.57
C LEU A 48 -10.77 9.37 6.29
N TYR A 49 -11.91 9.61 5.64
CA TYR A 49 -12.96 8.58 5.50
C TYR A 49 -12.85 7.75 4.22
N VAL A 50 -12.13 8.23 3.21
CA VAL A 50 -11.97 7.56 1.91
C VAL A 50 -10.50 7.17 1.71
N GLU A 51 -9.59 8.13 1.78
CA GLU A 51 -8.17 7.87 1.45
C GLU A 51 -7.48 6.99 2.49
N LEU A 52 -7.72 7.20 3.78
CA LEU A 52 -7.12 6.34 4.81
C LEU A 52 -7.55 4.87 4.65
N PRO A 53 -8.85 4.51 4.62
CA PRO A 53 -9.24 3.12 4.42
C PRO A 53 -8.72 2.56 3.11
N LEU A 54 -8.75 3.35 2.04
CA LEU A 54 -8.28 2.93 0.73
C LEU A 54 -6.78 2.62 0.72
N MET A 55 -5.94 3.47 1.30
CA MET A 55 -4.49 3.24 1.35
C MET A 55 -4.12 2.16 2.37
N LEU A 56 -4.79 2.13 3.52
CA LEU A 56 -4.53 1.16 4.59
C LEU A 56 -4.89 -0.28 4.18
N PHE A 57 -6.01 -0.48 3.47
CA PHE A 57 -6.50 -1.80 3.08
C PHE A 57 -6.28 -2.13 1.60
N GLY A 58 -6.34 -1.14 0.71
CA GLY A 58 -6.13 -1.33 -0.72
C GLY A 58 -4.68 -1.70 -1.04
N THR A 59 -3.70 -1.04 -0.39
CA THR A 59 -2.27 -1.35 -0.58
C THR A 59 -1.96 -2.82 -0.27
N PRO A 60 -2.25 -3.35 0.93
CA PRO A 60 -2.00 -4.76 1.22
C PRO A 60 -2.83 -5.70 0.35
N ALA A 61 -4.09 -5.37 0.04
CA ALA A 61 -4.93 -6.21 -0.80
C ALA A 61 -4.34 -6.41 -2.21
N VAL A 62 -3.95 -5.31 -2.87
CA VAL A 62 -3.35 -5.37 -4.22
C VAL A 62 -1.98 -6.04 -4.18
N THR A 63 -1.12 -5.72 -3.21
CA THR A 63 0.19 -6.36 -3.10
C THR A 63 0.08 -7.87 -2.87
N LEU A 64 -0.83 -8.32 -2.00
CA LEU A 64 -1.06 -9.75 -1.77
C LEU A 64 -1.66 -10.45 -2.99
N ALA A 65 -2.56 -9.78 -3.72
CA ALA A 65 -3.13 -10.33 -4.95
C ALA A 65 -2.04 -10.56 -6.00
N VAL A 66 -1.16 -9.58 -6.22
CA VAL A 66 -0.02 -9.72 -7.14
C VAL A 66 0.93 -10.82 -6.66
N TRP A 67 1.31 -10.82 -5.38
CA TRP A 67 2.18 -11.84 -4.79
C TRP A 67 1.67 -13.26 -5.03
N ARG A 68 0.37 -13.50 -4.76
CA ARG A 68 -0.26 -14.81 -4.98
C ARG A 68 -0.40 -15.15 -6.45
N LEU A 69 -0.73 -14.18 -7.29
CA LEU A 69 -0.87 -14.40 -8.73
C LEU A 69 0.48 -14.78 -9.36
N THR A 70 1.56 -14.05 -9.04
CA THR A 70 2.92 -14.38 -9.48
C THR A 70 3.32 -15.76 -8.97
N GLY A 71 3.06 -16.06 -7.70
CA GLY A 71 3.33 -17.39 -7.14
C GLY A 71 2.57 -18.51 -7.88
N HIS A 72 1.28 -18.31 -8.17
CA HIS A 72 0.44 -19.27 -8.89
C HIS A 72 0.94 -19.52 -10.33
N LEU A 73 1.25 -18.46 -11.06
CA LEU A 73 1.76 -18.55 -12.44
C LEU A 73 3.12 -19.27 -12.51
N LEU A 74 3.97 -19.09 -11.49
CA LEU A 74 5.29 -19.71 -11.45
C LEU A 74 5.29 -21.17 -10.96
N ARG A 75 4.19 -21.66 -10.36
CA ARG A 75 4.10 -23.06 -9.88
C ARG A 75 4.38 -24.07 -10.98
N HIS A 76 3.95 -23.79 -12.21
CA HIS A 76 4.06 -24.71 -13.34
C HIS A 76 5.33 -24.54 -14.19
N ARG A 77 6.02 -23.39 -14.09
CA ARG A 77 7.09 -23.03 -15.03
C ARG A 77 8.47 -22.78 -14.41
N ALA A 78 8.56 -22.53 -13.11
CA ALA A 78 9.80 -22.03 -12.49
C ALA A 78 10.51 -23.06 -11.61
N GLY A 79 11.84 -22.96 -11.55
CA GLY A 79 12.68 -23.66 -10.58
C GLY A 79 12.43 -23.21 -9.13
N ARG A 80 12.93 -23.98 -8.16
CA ARG A 80 12.63 -23.79 -6.72
C ARG A 80 13.05 -22.40 -6.20
N VAL A 81 14.16 -21.84 -6.70
CA VAL A 81 14.68 -20.52 -6.32
C VAL A 81 13.82 -19.38 -6.93
N THR A 82 13.49 -19.47 -8.22
CA THR A 82 12.66 -18.46 -8.91
C THR A 82 11.26 -18.35 -8.32
N ARG A 83 10.70 -19.46 -7.80
CA ARG A 83 9.41 -19.45 -7.08
C ARG A 83 9.40 -18.67 -5.78
N GLY A 84 10.55 -18.49 -5.12
CA GLY A 84 10.64 -17.72 -3.88
C GLY A 84 10.91 -16.24 -4.13
N VAL A 85 11.89 -15.94 -4.99
CA VAL A 85 12.38 -14.57 -5.19
C VAL A 85 11.42 -13.74 -6.03
N LEU A 86 10.89 -14.28 -7.12
CA LEU A 86 10.09 -13.50 -8.06
C LEU A 86 8.77 -12.95 -7.46
N PRO A 87 7.97 -13.72 -6.68
CA PRO A 87 6.77 -13.16 -6.10
C PRO A 87 7.08 -12.08 -5.05
N LEU A 88 8.16 -12.22 -4.27
CA LEU A 88 8.59 -11.17 -3.33
C LEU A 88 9.05 -9.91 -4.08
N ALA A 89 9.80 -10.07 -5.17
CA ALA A 89 10.18 -8.96 -6.03
C ALA A 89 8.95 -8.26 -6.61
N ALA A 90 7.98 -9.03 -7.14
CA ALA A 90 6.72 -8.49 -7.64
C ALA A 90 5.97 -7.72 -6.55
N ALA A 91 5.86 -8.27 -5.34
CA ALA A 91 5.24 -7.59 -4.19
C ALA A 91 5.94 -6.27 -3.83
N SER A 92 7.28 -6.25 -3.83
CA SER A 92 8.08 -5.05 -3.56
C SER A 92 7.89 -3.97 -4.63
N VAL A 93 7.83 -4.36 -5.90
CA VAL A 93 7.58 -3.43 -7.01
C VAL A 93 6.16 -2.87 -6.90
N THR A 94 5.17 -3.72 -6.62
CA THR A 94 3.78 -3.30 -6.45
C THR A 94 3.62 -2.31 -5.30
N VAL A 95 4.17 -2.59 -4.11
CA VAL A 95 4.02 -1.67 -2.97
C VAL A 95 4.74 -0.35 -3.22
N THR A 96 5.89 -0.36 -3.89
CA THR A 96 6.62 0.87 -4.25
C THR A 96 5.83 1.70 -5.26
N ALA A 97 5.27 1.07 -6.28
CA ALA A 97 4.44 1.73 -7.28
C ALA A 97 3.15 2.32 -6.67
N LEU A 98 2.50 1.58 -5.77
CA LEU A 98 1.33 2.05 -5.05
C LEU A 98 1.67 3.23 -4.13
N ALA A 99 2.75 3.13 -3.36
CA ALA A 99 3.21 4.23 -2.50
C ALA A 99 3.48 5.49 -3.30
N TRP A 100 4.17 5.36 -4.44
CA TRP A 100 4.43 6.47 -5.35
C TRP A 100 3.15 7.08 -5.92
N ALA A 101 2.24 6.26 -6.44
CA ALA A 101 0.96 6.71 -6.99
C ALA A 101 0.10 7.40 -5.92
N SER A 102 0.08 6.87 -4.69
CA SER A 102 -0.63 7.47 -3.56
C SER A 102 -0.04 8.81 -3.15
N LEU A 103 1.28 8.99 -3.18
CA LEU A 103 1.91 10.29 -2.93
C LEU A 103 1.52 11.31 -4.00
N LEU A 104 1.59 10.95 -5.29
CA LEU A 104 1.16 11.82 -6.38
C LEU A 104 -0.32 12.21 -6.27
N TRP A 105 -1.17 11.23 -5.93
CA TRP A 105 -2.59 11.48 -5.70
C TRP A 105 -2.80 12.47 -4.55
N LEU A 106 -2.17 12.24 -3.40
CA LEU A 106 -2.31 13.13 -2.24
C LEU A 106 -1.79 14.53 -2.53
N ASP A 107 -0.68 14.68 -3.26
CA ASP A 107 -0.16 15.98 -3.69
C ASP A 107 -1.25 16.79 -4.42
N THR A 108 -1.91 16.18 -5.41
CA THR A 108 -3.01 16.85 -6.14
C THR A 108 -4.24 17.16 -5.27
N ARG A 109 -4.46 16.39 -4.20
CA ARG A 109 -5.59 16.61 -3.27
C ARG A 109 -5.28 17.71 -2.26
N VAL A 110 -4.01 17.89 -1.91
CA VAL A 110 -3.59 18.86 -0.88
C VAL A 110 -3.05 20.16 -1.44
N GLU A 111 -2.76 20.24 -2.75
CA GLU A 111 -2.31 21.45 -3.45
C GLU A 111 -3.10 22.72 -3.07
N PRO A 112 -4.46 22.70 -3.01
CA PRO A 112 -5.24 23.89 -2.64
C PRO A 112 -4.98 24.40 -1.21
N PHE A 113 -4.49 23.54 -0.32
CA PHE A 113 -4.19 23.88 1.08
C PHE A 113 -2.76 24.38 1.27
N VAL A 114 -1.86 24.10 0.32
CA VAL A 114 -0.43 24.48 0.38
C VAL A 114 -0.14 25.73 -0.44
N HIS A 115 -0.76 25.84 -1.62
CA HIS A 115 -0.67 26.99 -2.51
C HIS A 115 -2.07 27.58 -2.76
N PRO A 116 -2.66 28.22 -1.75
CA PRO A 116 -3.92 28.93 -1.95
C PRO A 116 -3.72 30.01 -3.02
N GLU A 117 -4.47 29.87 -4.10
CA GLU A 117 -4.46 30.80 -5.23
C GLU A 117 -5.35 32.00 -4.91
N TRP A 118 -4.71 33.03 -4.34
CA TRP A 118 -5.25 34.36 -4.12
C TRP A 118 -4.96 35.30 -5.29
#